data_AF-A0A9W7AHC9-F1
#
_entry.id   AF-A0A9W7AHC9-F1
#
_cell.length_a   1.000
_cell.length_b   1.000
_cell.length_c   1.000
_cell.angle_alpha   90.00
_cell.angle_beta   90.00
_cell.angle_gamma   90.00
#
_symmetry.space_group_name_H-M   'P 1'
#
loop_
_entity.id
_entity.type
_entity.pdbx_description
1 polymer ?
#
loop_
_entity_poly.entity_id
_entity_poly.type
_entity_poly.pdbx_seq_one_letter_code
_entity_poly.pdbx_strand_id
1 'polypeptide(L)'
;MSNDQYRKWDAYNVDVEEDKIEREEKVQSLEKLEVLQSSIESSTVDSHLAEGESFESREAVDGFRKVKKGRAARKKEKNVVKVGEGDCEEDEGCCDSNVDVVASELSSKTTSDETSYNNASNNASNNASNNASNNGMNKTYANNAKSRASSLKSAIAKRDAGKLDAKDGKYSNALNTFKEGLNSLDTYESLLIEWESLKPPSPNSNTNSNKENNPEPVKKKSSSHDVCCGPDKEKLKEQQQLLKPDPLRPEKDNLCVTLRRDFNLNIGRSYLELNRITEASEALKYVLLVDAGNVSAWVARAECFRRMDLYVLADLHLTKAGDVDDTDKNVKAVKKMNDRDVIVQKSRKILGEVDGGEEDPVKMMVNSRECGKVYLGRGVEMYKQGNVVFREQFFGTAGSKYSQASNFITAAEEVLRVELPECVNQIRVASCLQSAACDLLRKRNFSRAEKSCTSAIKFGGSKINVTALLRRAEARMNLGKFDKAIKDLKTCEKSIMKKKKKTVNSDAALADVKDRIQRVDYIKSQLTGNVSS
;
A
#
# COMPACT_ATOMS: atom_id res chain seq x y z
N MET A 1 -21.47 -16.96 12.50
CA MET A 1 -21.65 -15.69 11.75
C MET A 1 -22.49 -16.00 10.53
N SER A 2 -23.55 -15.24 10.28
CA SER A 2 -24.40 -15.43 9.09
C SER A 2 -23.71 -14.86 7.85
N ASN A 3 -24.06 -15.36 6.66
CA ASN A 3 -23.56 -14.85 5.37
C ASN A 3 -23.78 -13.34 5.18
N ASP A 4 -24.77 -12.75 5.86
CA ASP A 4 -25.03 -11.31 5.85
C ASP A 4 -23.98 -10.48 6.60
N GLN A 5 -23.29 -11.06 7.58
CA GLN A 5 -22.20 -10.37 8.27
C GLN A 5 -20.92 -10.32 7.44
N TYR A 6 -20.67 -11.35 6.61
CA TYR A 6 -19.58 -11.34 5.64
C TYR A 6 -19.81 -10.31 4.53
N ARG A 7 -21.03 -10.23 3.98
CA ARG A 7 -21.38 -9.21 2.96
C ARG A 7 -21.24 -7.77 3.45
N LYS A 8 -21.54 -7.49 4.72
CA LYS A 8 -21.32 -6.16 5.32
C LYS A 8 -19.83 -5.84 5.54
N TRP A 9 -18.99 -6.85 5.74
CA TRP A 9 -17.53 -6.68 5.81
C TRP A 9 -16.91 -6.48 4.43
N ASP A 10 -17.36 -7.21 3.40
CA ASP A 10 -16.89 -7.03 2.03
C ASP A 10 -17.32 -5.68 1.42
N ALA A 11 -18.43 -5.09 1.90
CA ALA A 11 -18.88 -3.75 1.51
C ALA A 11 -18.20 -2.62 2.31
N TYR A 12 -17.44 -2.95 3.37
CA TYR A 12 -16.70 -1.95 4.15
C TYR A 12 -15.38 -1.67 3.45
N ASN A 13 -15.32 -0.55 2.74
CA ASN A 13 -14.12 -0.10 2.04
C ASN A 13 -13.11 0.45 3.04
N VAL A 14 -12.36 -0.49 3.65
CA VAL A 14 -11.29 -0.21 4.62
C VAL A 14 -10.31 0.81 4.06
N ASP A 15 -10.00 0.75 2.76
CA ASP A 15 -9.04 1.65 2.11
C ASP A 15 -9.51 3.11 2.11
N VAL A 16 -10.83 3.38 1.97
CA VAL A 16 -11.39 4.75 2.00
C VAL A 16 -11.38 5.35 3.40
N GLU A 17 -11.68 4.55 4.43
CA GLU A 17 -11.65 5.02 5.82
C GLU A 17 -10.22 5.13 6.37
N GLU A 18 -9.32 4.22 5.99
CA GLU A 18 -7.88 4.34 6.30
C GLU A 18 -7.29 5.59 5.63
N ASP A 19 -7.61 5.88 4.38
CA ASP A 19 -7.16 7.09 3.68
C ASP A 19 -7.67 8.38 4.33
N LYS A 20 -8.90 8.36 4.85
CA LYS A 20 -9.52 9.52 5.50
C LYS A 20 -8.87 9.79 6.87
N ILE A 21 -8.67 8.73 7.66
CA ILE A 21 -7.99 8.83 8.96
C ILE A 21 -6.52 9.21 8.76
N GLU A 22 -5.80 8.62 7.79
CA GLU A 22 -4.39 8.93 7.54
C GLU A 22 -4.22 10.39 7.06
N ARG A 23 -5.15 10.95 6.27
CA ARG A 23 -5.11 12.37 5.89
C ARG A 23 -5.40 13.32 7.05
N GLU A 24 -6.46 13.07 7.83
CA GLU A 24 -6.85 13.92 8.96
C GLU A 24 -5.81 13.89 10.09
N GLU A 25 -5.28 12.70 10.42
CA GLU A 25 -4.25 12.55 11.45
C GLU A 25 -2.89 13.10 11.00
N LYS A 26 -2.51 12.95 9.71
CA LYS A 26 -1.23 13.47 9.21
C LYS A 26 -1.18 15.00 9.19
N VAL A 27 -2.27 15.67 8.81
CA VAL A 27 -2.35 17.14 8.85
C VAL A 27 -2.22 17.65 10.28
N GLN A 28 -2.99 17.08 11.22
CA GLN A 28 -2.94 17.48 12.63
C GLN A 28 -1.59 17.16 13.30
N SER A 29 -0.90 16.11 12.86
CA SER A 29 0.39 15.72 13.44
C SER A 29 1.55 16.56 12.91
N LEU A 30 1.52 16.97 11.64
CA LEU A 30 2.53 17.83 11.04
C LEU A 30 2.49 19.25 11.64
N GLU A 31 1.30 19.83 11.79
CA GLU A 31 1.14 21.15 12.45
C GLU A 31 1.65 21.12 13.90
N LYS A 32 1.33 20.07 14.67
CA LYS A 32 1.82 19.92 16.05
C LYS A 32 3.33 19.74 16.12
N LEU A 33 3.94 19.02 15.18
CA LEU A 33 5.39 18.84 15.11
C LEU A 33 6.12 20.14 14.73
N GLU A 34 5.56 20.94 13.82
CA GLU A 34 6.12 22.23 13.41
C GLU A 34 6.08 23.26 14.56
N VAL A 35 4.99 23.27 15.34
CA VAL A 35 4.87 24.10 16.55
C VAL A 35 5.86 23.65 17.64
N LEU A 36 5.97 22.35 17.89
CA LEU A 36 6.95 21.81 18.86
C LEU A 36 8.39 22.10 18.43
N GLN A 37 8.70 21.97 17.14
CA GLN A 37 10.02 22.28 16.60
C GLN A 37 10.35 23.77 16.79
N SER A 38 9.43 24.66 16.42
CA SER A 38 9.60 26.11 16.61
C SER A 38 9.81 26.47 18.09
N SER A 39 9.11 25.79 19.01
CA SER A 39 9.26 25.98 20.45
C SER A 39 10.62 25.50 20.97
N ILE A 40 11.13 24.37 20.48
CA ILE A 40 12.45 23.84 20.85
C ILE A 40 13.56 24.72 20.30
N GLU A 41 13.45 25.15 19.04
CA GLU A 41 14.42 26.05 18.40
C GLU A 41 14.47 27.40 19.15
N SER A 42 13.32 27.98 19.49
CA SER A 42 13.25 29.19 20.34
C SER A 42 13.90 28.96 21.70
N SER A 43 13.53 27.89 22.40
CA SER A 43 14.11 27.58 23.73
C SER A 43 15.62 27.33 23.67
N THR A 44 16.12 26.77 22.58
CA THR A 44 17.56 26.51 22.38
C THR A 44 18.29 27.83 22.12
N VAL A 45 17.72 28.70 21.28
CA VAL A 45 18.25 30.06 21.04
C VAL A 45 18.24 30.87 22.34
N ASP A 46 17.15 30.81 23.11
CA ASP A 46 17.04 31.50 24.39
C ASP A 46 18.01 30.96 25.43
N SER A 47 18.26 29.64 25.46
CA SER A 47 19.30 29.05 26.32
C SER A 47 20.71 29.51 25.93
N HIS A 48 21.01 29.60 24.63
CA HIS A 48 22.29 30.11 24.14
C HIS A 48 22.46 31.62 24.35
N LEU A 49 21.37 32.39 24.38
CA LEU A 49 21.38 33.81 24.71
C LEU A 49 21.51 34.05 26.22
N ALA A 50 20.84 33.24 27.05
CA ALA A 50 20.89 33.30 28.50
C ALA A 50 22.24 32.83 29.08
N GLU A 51 22.93 31.92 28.38
CA GLU A 51 24.28 31.47 28.73
C GLU A 51 25.40 32.49 28.44
N GLY A 52 25.07 33.72 28.03
CA GLY A 52 25.93 34.90 28.15
C GLY A 52 27.43 34.64 27.98
N GLU A 53 27.88 34.55 26.72
CA GLU A 53 29.28 34.64 26.29
C GLU A 53 30.25 33.49 26.69
N SER A 54 30.80 32.83 25.67
CA SER A 54 32.26 32.70 25.58
C SER A 54 32.73 33.35 24.29
N PHE A 55 33.33 34.51 24.46
CA PHE A 55 34.01 35.33 23.46
C PHE A 55 35.34 34.71 22.99
N GLU A 56 35.51 33.38 23.01
CA GLU A 56 36.76 32.71 22.59
C GLU A 56 36.76 32.24 21.12
N SER A 57 35.62 32.27 20.43
CA SER A 57 35.55 31.73 19.06
C SER A 57 36.02 32.70 17.97
N ARG A 58 36.12 34.01 18.23
CA ARG A 58 36.57 34.99 17.22
C ARG A 58 38.09 34.99 17.04
N GLU A 59 38.85 34.86 18.12
CA GLU A 59 40.32 34.79 18.07
C GLU A 59 40.82 33.43 17.54
N ALA A 60 40.11 32.34 17.85
CA ALA A 60 40.36 31.02 17.27
C ALA A 60 40.09 30.98 15.76
N VAL A 61 39.03 31.66 15.27
CA VAL A 61 38.71 31.73 13.83
C VAL A 61 39.70 32.60 13.06
N ASP A 62 40.24 33.67 13.66
CA ASP A 62 41.31 34.47 13.05
C ASP A 62 42.67 33.76 13.06
N GLY A 63 42.94 32.90 14.03
CA GLY A 63 44.09 31.98 14.04
C GLY A 63 44.09 31.02 12.85
N PHE A 64 42.93 30.45 12.49
CA PHE A 64 42.82 29.53 11.36
C PHE A 64 42.97 30.22 9.98
N ARG A 65 42.64 31.50 9.86
CA ARG A 65 42.85 32.27 8.60
C ARG A 65 44.32 32.56 8.31
N LYS A 66 45.18 32.67 9.33
CA LYS A 66 46.62 32.89 9.13
C LYS A 66 47.38 31.62 8.73
N VAL A 67 46.94 30.44 9.17
CA VAL A 67 47.61 29.15 8.84
C VAL A 67 47.34 28.71 7.39
N LYS A 68 46.22 29.12 6.77
CA LYS A 68 45.86 28.69 5.41
C LYS A 68 46.69 29.36 4.29
N LYS A 69 47.38 30.48 4.57
CA LYS A 69 48.24 31.16 3.57
C LYS A 69 49.64 30.55 3.43
N GLY A 70 50.07 29.66 4.34
CA GLY A 70 51.41 29.05 4.30
C GLY A 70 51.53 27.74 3.50
N ARG A 71 50.42 27.10 3.12
CA ARG A 71 50.44 25.77 2.47
C ARG A 71 50.31 25.78 0.93
N ALA A 72 50.10 26.94 0.31
CA ALA A 72 50.00 27.06 -1.16
C ALA A 72 51.37 27.16 -1.88
N ALA A 73 52.48 27.30 -1.15
CA ALA A 73 53.80 27.58 -1.75
C ALA A 73 54.75 26.36 -1.86
N ARG A 74 54.30 25.12 -1.58
CA ARG A 74 55.22 23.94 -1.49
C ARG A 74 54.85 22.71 -2.33
N LYS A 75 54.07 22.88 -3.41
CA LYS A 75 53.84 21.81 -4.42
C LYS A 75 54.18 22.29 -5.82
N LYS A 76 55.45 22.63 -6.04
CA LYS A 76 56.07 22.68 -7.36
C LYS A 76 57.56 22.38 -7.14
N GLU A 77 57.93 21.10 -7.19
CA GLU A 77 59.27 20.66 -7.62
C GLU A 77 59.38 19.12 -7.61
N LYS A 78 59.76 18.58 -8.78
CA LYS A 78 60.56 17.34 -9.02
C LYS A 78 59.89 15.99 -8.74
N ASN A 79 60.11 14.91 -9.49
CA ASN A 79 60.90 14.56 -10.68
C ASN A 79 60.30 13.21 -11.18
N VAL A 80 60.08 12.99 -12.49
CA VAL A 80 61.01 12.36 -13.45
C VAL A 80 61.67 11.08 -12.93
N VAL A 81 61.08 9.91 -13.26
CA VAL A 81 61.80 8.67 -13.66
C VAL A 81 60.90 7.91 -14.66
N LYS A 82 61.54 7.38 -15.69
CA LYS A 82 61.02 6.85 -16.96
C LYS A 82 61.53 5.42 -17.11
N VAL A 83 60.65 4.42 -17.27
CA VAL A 83 60.88 3.05 -17.79
C VAL A 83 59.50 2.62 -18.33
N GLY A 84 59.24 2.46 -19.64
CA GLY A 84 59.62 1.31 -20.51
C GLY A 84 58.74 0.11 -20.14
N GLU A 85 58.00 -0.60 -20.99
CA GLU A 85 57.79 -0.79 -22.43
C GLU A 85 56.43 -1.55 -22.56
N GLY A 86 55.83 -1.62 -23.75
CA GLY A 86 54.83 -2.66 -24.05
C GLY A 86 53.70 -2.24 -24.98
N ASP A 87 53.99 -2.32 -26.27
CA ASP A 87 53.09 -2.08 -27.41
C ASP A 87 51.99 -3.15 -27.54
N CYS A 88 50.79 -2.71 -27.94
CA CYS A 88 49.92 -3.42 -28.87
C CYS A 88 48.83 -2.46 -29.41
N GLU A 89 49.09 -1.97 -30.62
CA GLU A 89 48.20 -1.78 -31.79
C GLU A 89 47.08 -2.86 -31.81
N GLU A 90 45.87 -2.72 -32.34
CA GLU A 90 45.19 -1.84 -33.31
C GLU A 90 43.69 -2.15 -33.08
N ASP A 91 42.76 -1.20 -33.23
CA ASP A 91 41.78 -1.27 -34.32
C ASP A 91 40.76 -0.11 -34.27
N GLU A 92 40.55 0.45 -35.44
CA GLU A 92 39.76 1.63 -35.74
C GLU A 92 38.26 1.31 -35.88
N GLY A 93 37.40 2.29 -35.57
CA GLY A 93 35.96 2.13 -35.70
C GLY A 93 35.21 3.46 -35.59
N CYS A 94 35.55 4.37 -36.50
CA CYS A 94 34.99 5.70 -36.68
C CYS A 94 33.57 5.64 -37.29
N CYS A 95 32.61 6.36 -36.71
CA CYS A 95 31.53 7.03 -37.45
C CYS A 95 30.87 8.13 -36.60
N ASP A 96 31.37 9.35 -36.81
CA ASP A 96 30.65 10.60 -36.63
C ASP A 96 29.47 10.67 -37.60
N SER A 97 28.32 11.14 -37.11
CA SER A 97 27.37 11.86 -37.95
C SER A 97 26.55 12.83 -37.11
N ASN A 98 26.98 14.09 -37.15
CA ASN A 98 26.21 15.28 -36.85
C ASN A 98 24.96 15.33 -37.74
N VAL A 99 23.79 15.60 -37.15
CA VAL A 99 22.65 16.18 -37.86
C VAL A 99 22.08 17.29 -36.96
N ASP A 100 22.47 18.51 -37.28
CA ASP A 100 21.69 19.70 -36.98
C ASP A 100 20.52 19.82 -37.97
N VAL A 101 19.61 20.74 -37.64
CA VAL A 101 18.69 21.47 -38.51
C VAL A 101 17.19 21.08 -38.41
N VAL A 102 16.48 22.05 -37.84
CA VAL A 102 15.13 22.60 -38.15
C VAL A 102 14.10 22.43 -37.04
N ALA A 103 14.01 23.49 -36.22
CA ALA A 103 12.78 23.88 -35.56
C ALA A 103 11.78 24.41 -36.60
N SER A 104 10.59 23.81 -36.67
CA SER A 104 9.47 24.33 -37.44
C SER A 104 8.32 24.68 -36.47
N GLU A 105 8.21 25.98 -36.19
CA GLU A 105 7.03 26.60 -35.59
C GLU A 105 5.83 26.44 -36.54
N LEU A 106 4.75 25.86 -36.04
CA LEU A 106 3.46 25.83 -36.73
C LEU A 106 2.44 26.61 -35.90
N SER A 107 2.34 27.89 -36.26
CA SER A 107 1.26 28.81 -35.92
C SER A 107 0.05 28.51 -36.80
N SER A 108 -1.04 28.01 -36.23
CA SER A 108 -2.33 27.89 -36.92
C SER A 108 -3.33 28.89 -36.34
N LYS A 109 -3.51 30.00 -37.08
CA LYS A 109 -4.66 30.89 -37.04
C LYS A 109 -5.93 30.11 -37.39
N THR A 110 -6.93 30.12 -36.52
CA THR A 110 -8.32 29.79 -36.88
C THR A 110 -9.08 31.09 -37.10
N THR A 111 -9.33 31.42 -38.36
CA THR A 111 -10.26 32.44 -38.81
C THR A 111 -11.68 31.87 -38.85
N SER A 112 -12.62 32.70 -38.40
CA SER A 112 -14.06 32.62 -38.55
C SER A 112 -14.51 32.40 -39.99
N ASP A 113 -15.58 31.63 -40.19
CA ASP A 113 -16.59 31.93 -41.21
C ASP A 113 -17.94 31.30 -40.81
N GLU A 114 -18.84 32.15 -40.35
CA GLU A 114 -20.28 31.90 -40.28
C GLU A 114 -20.86 32.11 -41.69
N THR A 115 -21.48 31.08 -42.24
CA THR A 115 -22.38 31.24 -43.40
C THR A 115 -23.80 30.85 -43.03
N SER A 116 -24.62 31.89 -43.06
CA SER A 116 -26.07 31.90 -42.91
C SER A 116 -26.74 31.25 -44.12
N TYR A 117 -27.70 30.35 -43.88
CA TYR A 117 -28.73 29.98 -44.84
C TYR A 117 -30.09 30.00 -44.14
N ASN A 118 -30.86 31.06 -44.40
CA ASN A 118 -32.30 31.12 -44.21
C ASN A 118 -32.96 30.83 -45.56
N ASN A 119 -33.90 29.88 -45.64
CA ASN A 119 -35.31 30.21 -45.93
C ASN A 119 -36.23 28.98 -46.10
N ALA A 120 -37.45 29.19 -45.58
CA ALA A 120 -38.76 28.66 -45.99
C ALA A 120 -39.06 27.16 -45.79
N SER A 121 -40.06 26.84 -44.96
CA SER A 121 -41.48 27.00 -45.31
C SER A 121 -42.40 26.63 -44.14
N ASN A 122 -43.46 27.41 -43.98
CA ASN A 122 -44.55 27.25 -43.04
C ASN A 122 -45.52 26.14 -43.50
N ASN A 123 -45.89 25.23 -42.60
CA ASN A 123 -47.25 24.72 -42.44
C ASN A 123 -47.30 23.61 -41.37
N ALA A 124 -47.99 23.88 -40.24
CA ALA A 124 -48.85 22.95 -39.49
C ALA A 124 -49.05 23.46 -38.06
N SER A 125 -50.02 24.36 -37.89
CA SER A 125 -50.64 24.61 -36.59
C SER A 125 -51.44 23.38 -36.15
N ASN A 126 -51.42 23.13 -34.85
CA ASN A 126 -52.14 22.10 -34.08
C ASN A 126 -51.34 20.85 -33.69
N ASN A 127 -50.16 21.04 -33.07
CA ASN A 127 -49.56 20.07 -32.13
C ASN A 127 -48.52 20.71 -31.17
N ALA A 128 -48.73 21.98 -30.78
CA ALA A 128 -47.69 22.79 -30.14
C ALA A 128 -47.42 22.47 -28.65
N SER A 129 -48.27 21.70 -27.97
CA SER A 129 -48.11 21.44 -26.53
C SER A 129 -47.24 20.23 -26.19
N ASN A 130 -46.87 19.39 -27.17
CA ASN A 130 -46.06 18.18 -26.93
C ASN A 130 -44.58 18.31 -27.39
N ASN A 131 -44.20 19.40 -28.07
CA ASN A 131 -42.84 19.56 -28.61
C ASN A 131 -41.84 20.27 -27.68
N ALA A 132 -42.30 21.04 -26.69
CA ALA A 132 -41.40 21.75 -25.77
C ALA A 132 -40.62 20.80 -24.82
N SER A 133 -41.23 19.66 -24.45
CA SER A 133 -40.62 18.68 -23.54
C SER A 133 -39.45 17.92 -24.19
N ASN A 134 -39.54 17.63 -25.50
CA ASN A 134 -38.50 16.90 -26.22
C ASN A 134 -37.20 17.72 -26.44
N ASN A 135 -37.28 19.05 -26.49
CA ASN A 135 -36.10 19.91 -26.68
C ASN A 135 -35.19 19.97 -25.44
N GLY A 136 -35.74 19.87 -24.23
CA GLY A 136 -34.94 19.90 -23.00
C GLY A 136 -34.07 18.65 -22.81
N MET A 137 -34.62 17.48 -23.20
CA MET A 137 -33.91 16.20 -23.09
C MET A 137 -32.69 16.17 -24.03
N ASN A 138 -32.86 16.61 -25.28
CA ASN A 138 -31.79 16.67 -26.27
C ASN A 138 -30.62 17.57 -25.85
N LYS A 139 -30.90 18.72 -25.20
CA LYS A 139 -29.85 19.63 -24.69
C LYS A 139 -29.03 18.98 -23.58
N THR A 140 -29.67 18.24 -22.68
CA THR A 140 -29.01 17.54 -21.57
C THR A 140 -28.09 16.42 -22.09
N TYR A 141 -28.55 15.65 -23.08
CA TYR A 141 -27.72 14.63 -23.72
C TYR A 141 -26.50 15.22 -24.45
N ALA A 142 -26.69 16.31 -25.19
CA ALA A 142 -25.59 16.98 -25.89
C ALA A 142 -24.53 17.51 -24.91
N ASN A 143 -24.96 18.12 -23.80
CA ASN A 143 -24.05 18.61 -22.76
C ASN A 143 -23.28 17.47 -22.09
N ASN A 144 -23.94 16.38 -21.70
CA ASN A 144 -23.27 15.22 -21.11
C ASN A 144 -22.27 14.58 -22.10
N ALA A 145 -22.63 14.44 -23.38
CA ALA A 145 -21.71 13.94 -24.41
C ALA A 145 -20.48 14.84 -24.57
N LYS A 146 -20.66 16.17 -24.59
CA LYS A 146 -19.56 17.14 -24.65
C LYS A 146 -18.65 17.05 -23.42
N SER A 147 -19.23 16.95 -22.22
CA SER A 147 -18.48 16.79 -20.96
C SER A 147 -17.68 15.48 -20.96
N ARG A 148 -18.28 14.37 -21.38
CA ARG A 148 -17.57 13.08 -21.53
C ARG A 148 -16.39 13.20 -22.49
N ALA A 149 -16.61 13.74 -23.68
CA ALA A 149 -15.54 13.92 -24.66
C ALA A 149 -14.40 14.79 -24.11
N SER A 150 -14.73 15.86 -23.37
CA SER A 150 -13.75 16.73 -22.72
C SER A 150 -12.93 16.01 -21.64
N SER A 151 -13.59 15.26 -20.75
CA SER A 151 -12.93 14.51 -19.67
C SER A 151 -12.02 13.41 -20.23
N LEU A 152 -12.46 12.69 -21.27
CA LEU A 152 -11.64 11.67 -21.93
C LEU A 152 -10.42 12.29 -22.64
N LYS A 153 -10.61 13.41 -23.35
CA LYS A 153 -9.51 14.15 -23.99
C LYS A 153 -8.50 14.64 -22.95
N SER A 154 -8.98 15.16 -21.82
CA SER A 154 -8.13 15.57 -20.68
C SER A 154 -7.31 14.39 -20.15
N ALA A 155 -7.94 13.24 -19.93
CA ALA A 155 -7.24 12.04 -19.47
C ALA A 155 -6.12 11.64 -20.45
N ILE A 156 -6.40 11.55 -21.74
CA ILE A 156 -5.38 11.20 -22.75
C ILE A 156 -4.23 12.21 -22.76
N ALA A 157 -4.52 13.52 -22.73
CA ALA A 157 -3.49 14.55 -22.69
C ALA A 157 -2.62 14.45 -21.43
N LYS A 158 -3.21 14.18 -20.27
CA LYS A 158 -2.48 13.99 -19.00
C LYS A 158 -1.64 12.72 -19.01
N ARG A 159 -2.11 11.64 -19.60
CA ARG A 159 -1.32 10.41 -19.79
C ARG A 159 -0.05 10.69 -20.58
N ASP A 160 -0.15 11.42 -21.68
CA ASP A 160 0.99 11.69 -22.56
C ASP A 160 1.96 12.70 -21.92
N ALA A 161 1.44 13.74 -21.26
CA ALA A 161 2.25 14.69 -20.48
C ALA A 161 2.99 14.00 -19.32
N GLY A 162 2.33 13.12 -18.56
CA GLY A 162 2.96 12.38 -17.47
C GLY A 162 4.08 11.45 -17.96
N LYS A 163 3.92 10.85 -19.15
CA LYS A 163 4.98 10.05 -19.78
C LYS A 163 6.19 10.90 -20.18
N LEU A 164 5.96 12.11 -20.65
CA LEU A 164 7.03 13.06 -20.95
C LEU A 164 7.78 13.48 -19.68
N ASP A 165 7.07 13.85 -18.62
CA ASP A 165 7.66 14.17 -17.32
C ASP A 165 8.47 13.00 -16.75
N ALA A 166 7.98 11.77 -16.88
CA ALA A 166 8.69 10.57 -16.43
C ALA A 166 9.97 10.31 -17.25
N LYS A 167 9.93 10.57 -18.57
CA LYS A 167 11.11 10.47 -19.43
C LYS A 167 12.19 11.51 -19.07
N ASP A 168 11.77 12.69 -18.63
CA ASP A 168 12.64 13.75 -18.12
C ASP A 168 13.16 13.50 -16.70
N GLY A 169 12.81 12.37 -16.06
CA GLY A 169 13.17 12.08 -14.67
C GLY A 169 12.40 12.90 -13.62
N LYS A 170 11.36 13.65 -14.03
CA LYS A 170 10.53 14.49 -13.14
C LYS A 170 9.40 13.66 -12.52
N TYR A 171 9.74 12.59 -11.80
CA TYR A 171 8.76 11.59 -11.33
C TYR A 171 7.69 12.14 -10.39
N SER A 172 7.98 13.18 -9.59
CA SER A 172 6.96 13.83 -8.75
C SER A 172 5.90 14.55 -9.59
N ASN A 173 6.31 15.22 -10.67
CA ASN A 173 5.38 15.88 -11.59
C ASN A 173 4.59 14.83 -12.37
N ALA A 174 5.29 13.84 -12.92
CA ALA A 174 4.68 12.72 -13.63
C ALA A 174 3.58 12.04 -12.78
N LEU A 175 3.88 11.73 -11.52
CA LEU A 175 2.93 11.13 -10.59
C LEU A 175 1.66 11.97 -10.42
N ASN A 176 1.80 13.28 -10.21
CA ASN A 176 0.66 14.18 -10.06
C ASN A 176 -0.15 14.25 -11.37
N THR A 177 0.52 14.39 -12.50
CA THR A 177 -0.11 14.41 -13.83
C THR A 177 -0.89 13.12 -14.12
N PHE A 178 -0.33 11.95 -13.77
CA PHE A 178 -1.05 10.68 -13.92
C PHE A 178 -2.28 10.58 -13.01
N LYS A 179 -2.21 11.07 -11.78
CA LYS A 179 -3.36 11.11 -10.87
C LYS A 179 -4.48 12.04 -11.36
N GLU A 180 -4.13 13.20 -11.89
CA GLU A 180 -5.10 14.11 -12.53
C GLU A 180 -5.76 13.47 -13.75
N GLY A 181 -4.98 12.70 -14.53
CA GLY A 181 -5.50 11.91 -15.63
C GLY A 181 -6.48 10.82 -15.17
N LEU A 182 -6.16 10.13 -14.07
CA LEU A 182 -7.04 9.13 -13.45
C LEU A 182 -8.35 9.76 -12.94
N ASN A 183 -8.28 10.92 -12.26
CA ASN A 183 -9.47 11.65 -11.81
C ASN A 183 -10.35 12.13 -12.99
N SER A 184 -9.72 12.52 -14.11
CA SER A 184 -10.44 12.88 -15.34
C SER A 184 -11.18 11.66 -15.92
N LEU A 185 -10.58 10.46 -15.80
CA LEU A 185 -11.21 9.21 -16.22
C LEU A 185 -12.36 8.79 -15.28
N ASP A 186 -12.21 8.95 -13.96
CA ASP A 186 -13.28 8.73 -12.98
C ASP A 186 -14.50 9.63 -13.27
N THR A 187 -14.22 10.88 -13.64
CA THR A 187 -15.26 11.85 -14.05
C THR A 187 -15.97 11.38 -15.32
N TYR A 188 -15.23 10.87 -16.31
CA TYR A 188 -15.81 10.30 -17.53
C TYR A 188 -16.74 9.12 -17.23
N GLU A 189 -16.30 8.16 -16.41
CA GLU A 189 -17.09 6.98 -16.05
C GLU A 189 -18.35 7.36 -15.26
N SER A 190 -18.25 8.33 -14.35
CA SER A 190 -19.41 8.84 -13.61
C SER A 190 -20.47 9.45 -14.54
N LEU A 191 -20.03 10.23 -15.54
CA LEU A 191 -20.92 10.80 -16.56
C LEU A 191 -21.52 9.72 -17.48
N LEU A 192 -20.83 8.60 -17.68
CA LEU A 192 -21.34 7.46 -18.45
C LEU A 192 -22.47 6.75 -17.70
N ILE A 193 -22.31 6.52 -16.40
CA ILE A 193 -23.35 5.94 -15.53
C ILE A 193 -24.59 6.87 -15.48
N GLU A 194 -24.37 8.18 -15.33
CA GLU A 194 -25.46 9.17 -15.38
C GLU A 194 -26.18 9.15 -16.74
N TRP A 195 -25.43 8.99 -17.84
CA TRP A 195 -26.04 8.91 -19.16
C TRP A 195 -26.87 7.63 -19.36
N GLU A 196 -26.44 6.50 -18.79
CA GLU A 196 -27.18 5.24 -18.84
C GLU A 196 -28.48 5.29 -18.03
N SER A 197 -28.48 5.98 -16.89
CA SER A 197 -29.70 6.16 -16.07
C SER A 197 -30.72 7.09 -16.73
N LEU A 198 -30.29 7.97 -17.63
CA LEU A 198 -31.17 8.85 -18.41
C LEU A 198 -31.81 8.16 -19.62
N LYS A 199 -31.38 6.96 -20.03
CA LYS A 199 -32.00 6.30 -21.19
C LYS A 199 -33.44 5.91 -20.84
N PRO A 200 -34.44 6.29 -21.66
CA PRO A 200 -35.79 5.81 -21.45
C PRO A 200 -35.79 4.27 -21.49
N PRO A 201 -36.56 3.61 -20.61
CA PRO A 201 -36.65 2.15 -20.60
C PRO A 201 -37.03 1.68 -22.01
N SER A 202 -36.21 0.79 -22.58
CA SER A 202 -36.43 0.27 -23.92
C SER A 202 -37.84 -0.35 -24.01
N PRO A 203 -38.70 0.07 -24.96
CA PRO A 203 -40.09 -0.38 -25.04
C PRO A 203 -40.26 -1.90 -25.29
N ASN A 204 -39.18 -2.65 -25.50
CA ASN A 204 -39.18 -4.08 -25.80
C ASN A 204 -38.76 -5.01 -24.64
N SER A 205 -38.59 -4.54 -23.40
CA SER A 205 -38.25 -5.44 -22.28
C SER A 205 -39.44 -6.21 -21.69
N ASN A 206 -40.58 -6.30 -22.40
CA ASN A 206 -41.76 -7.06 -21.99
C ASN A 206 -41.61 -8.57 -22.32
N THR A 207 -40.46 -9.15 -21.98
CA THR A 207 -40.21 -10.59 -22.14
C THR A 207 -40.68 -11.32 -20.88
N ASN A 208 -41.85 -11.96 -21.01
CA ASN A 208 -42.48 -12.90 -20.10
C ASN A 208 -41.50 -13.61 -19.14
N SER A 209 -41.49 -13.19 -17.87
CA SER A 209 -40.97 -13.96 -16.75
C SER A 209 -41.98 -15.06 -16.37
N ASN A 210 -42.19 -16.03 -17.26
CA ASN A 210 -42.89 -17.28 -16.98
C ASN A 210 -42.07 -18.42 -17.61
N LYS A 211 -41.08 -18.92 -16.87
CA LYS A 211 -40.44 -20.21 -17.17
C LYS A 211 -40.12 -20.95 -15.87
N GLU A 212 -41.14 -21.71 -15.49
CA GLU A 212 -41.13 -23.05 -14.91
C GLU A 212 -39.92 -23.50 -14.07
N ASN A 213 -40.24 -23.75 -12.80
CA ASN A 213 -39.56 -24.65 -11.89
C ASN A 213 -39.43 -26.05 -12.51
N ASN A 214 -38.20 -26.52 -12.71
CA ASN A 214 -37.94 -27.93 -12.94
C ASN A 214 -36.86 -28.42 -11.94
N PRO A 215 -37.19 -29.28 -10.97
CA PRO A 215 -36.22 -29.78 -9.99
C PRO A 215 -35.37 -30.90 -10.58
N GLU A 216 -34.05 -30.71 -10.65
CA GLU A 216 -33.10 -31.76 -11.02
C GLU A 216 -32.91 -32.81 -9.90
N PRO A 217 -32.70 -34.09 -10.26
CA PRO A 217 -32.61 -35.19 -9.30
C PRO A 217 -31.23 -35.29 -8.62
N VAL A 218 -31.24 -35.28 -7.28
CA VAL A 218 -30.08 -35.48 -6.40
C VAL A 218 -29.54 -36.91 -6.54
N LYS A 219 -28.37 -37.07 -7.17
CA LYS A 219 -27.61 -38.32 -7.16
C LYS A 219 -26.68 -38.35 -5.93
N LYS A 220 -26.99 -39.23 -4.99
CA LYS A 220 -26.10 -39.61 -3.88
C LYS A 220 -24.95 -40.48 -4.41
N LYS A 221 -23.70 -40.11 -4.12
CA LYS A 221 -22.57 -41.05 -4.12
C LYS A 221 -21.82 -40.97 -2.80
N SER A 222 -21.87 -42.08 -2.09
CA SER A 222 -20.99 -42.46 -0.99
C SER A 222 -19.61 -42.84 -1.53
N SER A 223 -18.53 -42.43 -0.84
CA SER A 223 -17.34 -43.27 -0.67
C SER A 223 -16.37 -42.59 0.29
N SER A 224 -16.05 -43.28 1.38
CA SER A 224 -14.99 -42.96 2.32
C SER A 224 -13.62 -43.12 1.66
N HIS A 225 -12.71 -42.18 1.90
CA HIS A 225 -11.30 -42.51 2.12
C HIS A 225 -10.61 -41.34 2.84
N ASP A 226 -10.05 -41.66 4.01
CA ASP A 226 -9.03 -40.89 4.70
C ASP A 226 -7.86 -40.60 3.75
N VAL A 227 -7.62 -39.32 3.44
CA VAL A 227 -6.28 -38.84 3.05
C VAL A 227 -6.07 -37.45 3.63
N CYS A 228 -5.11 -37.41 4.54
CA CYS A 228 -4.53 -36.25 5.18
C CYS A 228 -3.85 -35.32 4.15
N CYS A 229 -4.02 -34.01 4.35
CA CYS A 229 -3.19 -32.90 3.81
C CYS A 229 -3.43 -32.41 2.36
N GLY A 230 -4.53 -31.68 2.16
CA GLY A 230 -4.68 -30.67 1.11
C GLY A 230 -6.13 -30.19 0.99
N PRO A 231 -6.41 -28.89 0.75
CA PRO A 231 -7.76 -28.49 0.37
C PRO A 231 -8.15 -29.23 -0.92
N ASP A 232 -9.34 -29.83 -0.90
CA ASP A 232 -9.87 -30.64 -1.99
C ASP A 232 -9.74 -29.93 -3.34
N LYS A 233 -9.27 -30.63 -4.38
CA LYS A 233 -9.03 -30.06 -5.71
C LYS A 233 -10.33 -29.49 -6.31
N GLU A 234 -11.46 -30.07 -5.94
CA GLU A 234 -12.79 -29.55 -6.26
C GLU A 234 -13.14 -28.29 -5.47
N LYS A 235 -12.77 -28.19 -4.19
CA LYS A 235 -12.93 -26.94 -3.40
C LYS A 235 -11.99 -25.83 -3.86
N LEU A 236 -10.81 -26.16 -4.35
CA LEU A 236 -9.90 -25.20 -4.97
C LEU A 236 -10.45 -24.71 -6.32
N LYS A 237 -11.04 -25.61 -7.11
CA LYS A 237 -11.79 -25.26 -8.32
C LYS A 237 -13.03 -24.45 -8.00
N GLU A 238 -13.80 -24.78 -6.96
CA GLU A 238 -14.94 -23.97 -6.50
C GLU A 238 -14.50 -22.62 -5.97
N GLN A 239 -13.40 -22.52 -5.22
CA GLN A 239 -12.83 -21.22 -4.82
C GLN A 239 -12.33 -20.41 -6.02
N GLN A 240 -11.76 -21.08 -7.03
CA GLN A 240 -11.35 -20.46 -8.30
C GLN A 240 -12.53 -20.18 -9.24
N GLN A 241 -13.68 -20.82 -9.07
CA GLN A 241 -14.93 -20.59 -9.82
C GLN A 241 -15.86 -19.59 -9.09
N LEU A 242 -15.71 -19.44 -7.78
CA LEU A 242 -16.28 -18.36 -6.96
C LEU A 242 -15.61 -17.02 -7.24
N LEU A 243 -14.37 -17.04 -7.76
CA LEU A 243 -13.91 -16.00 -8.66
C LEU A 243 -14.74 -16.12 -9.95
N LYS A 244 -15.95 -15.57 -9.92
CA LYS A 244 -16.67 -15.19 -11.15
C LYS A 244 -15.66 -14.51 -12.07
N PRO A 245 -15.74 -14.63 -13.42
CA PRO A 245 -14.94 -13.80 -14.30
C PRO A 245 -15.01 -12.38 -13.74
N ASP A 246 -13.84 -11.85 -13.34
CA ASP A 246 -13.76 -10.63 -12.55
C ASP A 246 -14.72 -9.63 -13.19
N PRO A 247 -15.71 -9.05 -12.48
CA PRO A 247 -16.58 -8.04 -13.07
C PRO A 247 -15.78 -6.87 -13.68
N LEU A 248 -14.48 -6.76 -13.35
CA LEU A 248 -13.52 -5.84 -13.96
C LEU A 248 -12.88 -6.33 -15.27
N ARG A 249 -13.02 -7.62 -15.62
CA ARG A 249 -12.50 -8.17 -16.88
C ARG A 249 -13.42 -7.73 -18.02
N PRO A 250 -12.99 -6.81 -18.90
CA PRO A 250 -13.87 -6.25 -19.90
C PRO A 250 -14.18 -7.29 -20.97
N GLU A 251 -15.46 -7.47 -21.29
CA GLU A 251 -15.86 -8.11 -22.54
C GLU A 251 -15.53 -7.16 -23.69
N LYS A 252 -14.32 -7.31 -24.27
CA LYS A 252 -13.72 -6.51 -25.37
C LYS A 252 -13.12 -5.16 -24.92
N ASP A 253 -12.08 -4.72 -25.65
CA ASP A 253 -11.19 -3.59 -25.38
C ASP A 253 -11.91 -2.29 -24.97
N ASN A 254 -12.26 -2.20 -23.68
CA ASN A 254 -12.80 -0.98 -23.12
C ASN A 254 -11.64 0.01 -22.97
N LEU A 255 -11.68 1.10 -23.74
CA LEU A 255 -10.68 2.17 -23.71
C LEU A 255 -10.45 2.69 -22.28
N CYS A 256 -11.49 2.78 -21.45
CA CYS A 256 -11.36 3.22 -20.05
C CYS A 256 -10.51 2.27 -19.24
N VAL A 257 -10.72 0.96 -19.40
CA VAL A 257 -9.93 -0.05 -18.68
C VAL A 257 -8.49 -0.04 -19.15
N THR A 258 -8.26 0.14 -20.46
CA THR A 258 -6.91 0.31 -21.02
C THR A 258 -6.19 1.54 -20.46
N LEU A 259 -6.88 2.70 -20.40
CA LEU A 259 -6.33 3.93 -19.85
C LEU A 259 -6.07 3.83 -18.34
N ARG A 260 -7.01 3.27 -17.59
CA ARG A 260 -6.88 3.07 -16.14
C ARG A 260 -5.72 2.15 -15.80
N ARG A 261 -5.55 1.06 -16.55
CA ARG A 261 -4.40 0.16 -16.46
C ARG A 261 -3.09 0.92 -16.71
N ASP A 262 -3.02 1.71 -17.78
CA ASP A 262 -1.81 2.49 -18.13
C ASP A 262 -1.51 3.56 -17.07
N PHE A 263 -2.51 4.28 -16.55
CA PHE A 263 -2.32 5.23 -15.45
C PHE A 263 -1.75 4.55 -14.20
N ASN A 264 -2.36 3.45 -13.74
CA ASN A 264 -1.90 2.75 -12.54
C ASN A 264 -0.49 2.16 -12.71
N LEU A 265 -0.16 1.66 -13.91
CA LEU A 265 1.20 1.19 -14.21
C LEU A 265 2.22 2.31 -14.08
N ASN A 266 1.95 3.48 -14.67
CA ASN A 266 2.88 4.61 -14.62
C ASN A 266 2.90 5.31 -13.26
N ILE A 267 1.80 5.33 -12.52
CA ILE A 267 1.74 5.75 -11.10
C ILE A 267 2.64 4.83 -10.27
N GLY A 268 2.51 3.51 -10.42
CA GLY A 268 3.33 2.53 -9.72
C GLY A 268 4.81 2.70 -9.99
N ARG A 269 5.20 2.89 -11.26
CA ARG A 269 6.59 3.18 -11.66
C ARG A 269 7.09 4.50 -11.07
N SER A 270 6.29 5.57 -11.12
CA SER A 270 6.67 6.86 -10.55
C SER A 270 6.89 6.76 -9.04
N TYR A 271 6.04 6.02 -8.32
CA TYR A 271 6.25 5.73 -6.91
C TYR A 271 7.53 4.95 -6.64
N LEU A 272 7.85 3.96 -7.48
CA LEU A 272 9.06 3.16 -7.35
C LEU A 272 10.34 4.01 -7.48
N GLU A 273 10.36 4.94 -8.46
CA GLU A 273 11.49 5.87 -8.64
C GLU A 273 11.60 6.91 -7.52
N LEU A 274 10.48 7.30 -6.91
CA LEU A 274 10.44 8.15 -5.72
C LEU A 274 10.74 7.39 -4.41
N ASN A 275 11.17 6.13 -4.49
CA ASN A 275 11.42 5.24 -3.34
C ASN A 275 10.22 5.08 -2.39
N ARG A 276 9.00 5.19 -2.91
CA ARG A 276 7.72 4.95 -2.21
C ARG A 276 7.23 3.54 -2.53
N ILE A 277 7.99 2.56 -2.03
CA ILE A 277 7.94 1.17 -2.50
C ILE A 277 6.59 0.51 -2.18
N THR A 278 5.98 0.84 -1.05
CA THR A 278 4.69 0.25 -0.64
C THR A 278 3.54 0.72 -1.52
N GLU A 279 3.48 2.02 -1.83
CA GLU A 279 2.48 2.60 -2.73
C GLU A 279 2.67 2.14 -4.17
N ALA A 280 3.93 1.97 -4.60
CA ALA A 280 4.24 1.38 -5.90
C ALA A 280 3.66 -0.04 -6.03
N SER A 281 3.89 -0.90 -5.03
CA SER A 281 3.39 -2.27 -5.02
C SER A 281 1.86 -2.36 -5.12
N GLU A 282 1.13 -1.49 -4.42
CA GLU A 282 -0.34 -1.47 -4.45
C GLU A 282 -0.89 -0.95 -5.78
N ALA A 283 -0.31 0.10 -6.35
CA ALA A 283 -0.72 0.59 -7.67
C ALA A 283 -0.49 -0.49 -8.76
N LEU A 284 0.61 -1.22 -8.69
CA LEU A 284 0.93 -2.32 -9.61
C LEU A 284 0.05 -3.56 -9.41
N LYS A 285 -0.42 -3.81 -8.18
CA LYS A 285 -1.39 -4.87 -7.90
C LYS A 285 -2.67 -4.68 -8.70
N TYR A 286 -3.20 -3.46 -8.75
CA TYR A 286 -4.38 -3.14 -9.53
C TYR A 286 -4.21 -3.52 -11.01
N VAL A 287 -3.06 -3.17 -11.60
CA VAL A 287 -2.73 -3.49 -13.00
C VAL A 287 -2.79 -5.00 -13.24
N LEU A 288 -2.28 -5.81 -12.31
CA LEU A 288 -2.25 -7.27 -12.42
C LEU A 288 -3.61 -7.94 -12.18
N LEU A 289 -4.51 -7.31 -11.41
CA LEU A 289 -5.89 -7.76 -11.26
C LEU A 289 -6.67 -7.58 -12.57
N VAL A 290 -6.49 -6.43 -13.23
CA VAL A 290 -7.13 -6.12 -14.52
C VAL A 290 -6.49 -6.91 -15.67
N ASP A 291 -5.17 -7.05 -15.66
CA ASP A 291 -4.37 -7.65 -16.73
C ASP A 291 -3.22 -8.48 -16.15
N ALA A 292 -3.52 -9.75 -15.87
CA ALA A 292 -2.54 -10.71 -15.39
C ALA A 292 -1.43 -11.04 -16.41
N GLY A 293 -1.59 -10.65 -17.68
CA GLY A 293 -0.60 -10.78 -18.75
C GLY A 293 0.39 -9.62 -18.83
N ASN A 294 0.28 -8.61 -17.96
CA ASN A 294 1.15 -7.45 -18.01
C ASN A 294 2.55 -7.73 -17.43
N VAL A 295 3.48 -8.18 -18.27
CA VAL A 295 4.87 -8.51 -17.90
C VAL A 295 5.55 -7.34 -17.17
N SER A 296 5.38 -6.12 -17.70
CA SER A 296 5.94 -4.90 -17.11
C SER A 296 5.48 -4.67 -15.67
N ALA A 297 4.21 -4.90 -15.37
CA ALA A 297 3.68 -4.77 -14.01
C ALA A 297 4.22 -5.85 -13.08
N TRP A 298 4.35 -7.10 -13.55
CA TRP A 298 4.98 -8.18 -12.77
C TRP A 298 6.43 -7.86 -12.42
N VAL A 299 7.23 -7.39 -13.40
CA VAL A 299 8.64 -7.02 -13.19
C VAL A 299 8.76 -5.84 -12.22
N ALA A 300 7.98 -4.77 -12.41
CA ALA A 300 8.01 -3.61 -11.53
C ALA A 300 7.60 -3.97 -10.09
N ARG A 301 6.63 -4.87 -9.92
CA ARG A 301 6.17 -5.31 -8.60
C ARG A 301 7.17 -6.24 -7.94
N ALA A 302 7.85 -7.09 -8.70
CA ALA A 302 8.97 -7.88 -8.21
C ALA A 302 10.11 -6.98 -7.70
N GLU A 303 10.42 -5.92 -8.43
CA GLU A 303 11.42 -4.93 -8.01
C GLU A 303 11.00 -4.24 -6.69
N CYS A 304 9.72 -3.93 -6.50
CA CYS A 304 9.22 -3.45 -5.20
C CYS A 304 9.53 -4.46 -4.08
N PHE A 305 9.20 -5.74 -4.28
CA PHE A 305 9.45 -6.77 -3.28
C PHE A 305 10.94 -6.99 -3.02
N ARG A 306 11.79 -6.91 -4.04
CA ARG A 306 13.24 -6.98 -3.89
C ARG A 306 13.75 -5.84 -3.00
N ARG A 307 13.30 -4.60 -3.24
CA ARG A 307 13.68 -3.42 -2.42
C ARG A 307 13.12 -3.45 -0.98
N MET A 308 12.09 -4.26 -0.72
CA MET A 308 11.57 -4.52 0.64
C MET A 308 12.31 -5.67 1.37
N ASP A 309 13.36 -6.24 0.75
CA ASP A 309 14.08 -7.45 1.20
C ASP A 309 13.21 -8.72 1.22
N LEU A 310 12.25 -8.81 0.29
CA LEU A 310 11.29 -9.91 0.15
C LEU A 310 11.62 -10.77 -1.08
N TYR A 311 12.86 -11.26 -1.15
CA TYR A 311 13.41 -11.87 -2.37
C TYR A 311 12.66 -13.12 -2.85
N VAL A 312 12.07 -13.90 -1.95
CA VAL A 312 11.24 -15.06 -2.33
C VAL A 312 9.97 -14.61 -3.05
N LEU A 313 9.36 -13.52 -2.59
CA LEU A 313 8.15 -12.99 -3.23
C LEU A 313 8.49 -12.29 -4.55
N ALA A 314 9.64 -11.62 -4.62
CA ALA A 314 10.18 -11.08 -5.85
C ALA A 314 10.43 -12.18 -6.89
N ASP A 315 11.06 -13.30 -6.50
CA ASP A 315 11.32 -14.44 -7.39
C ASP A 315 10.02 -15.08 -7.91
N LEU A 316 8.99 -15.18 -7.07
CA LEU A 316 7.66 -15.66 -7.49
C LEU A 316 7.07 -14.76 -8.60
N HIS A 317 7.17 -13.43 -8.44
CA HIS A 317 6.68 -12.47 -9.43
C HIS A 317 7.51 -12.50 -10.72
N LEU A 318 8.83 -12.67 -10.63
CA LEU A 318 9.72 -12.78 -11.80
C LEU A 318 9.53 -14.09 -12.56
N THR A 319 9.29 -15.19 -11.85
CA THR A 319 8.94 -16.47 -12.46
C THR A 319 7.63 -16.32 -13.22
N LYS A 320 6.62 -15.69 -12.60
CA LYS A 320 5.35 -15.43 -13.29
C LYS A 320 5.50 -14.51 -14.51
N ALA A 321 6.36 -13.49 -14.43
CA ALA A 321 6.67 -12.63 -15.57
C ALA A 321 7.31 -13.42 -16.72
N GLY A 322 8.27 -14.30 -16.40
CA GLY A 322 8.93 -15.17 -17.38
C GLY A 322 8.00 -16.22 -18.00
N ASP A 323 7.00 -16.70 -17.26
CA ASP A 323 5.96 -17.59 -17.81
C ASP A 323 5.07 -16.87 -18.85
N VAL A 324 4.95 -15.54 -18.76
CA VAL A 324 4.18 -14.72 -19.70
C VAL A 324 5.04 -14.32 -20.91
N ASP A 325 6.30 -13.92 -20.68
CA ASP A 325 7.29 -13.61 -21.71
C ASP A 325 8.70 -13.97 -21.23
N ASP A 326 9.25 -15.06 -21.75
CA ASP A 326 10.59 -15.57 -21.41
C ASP A 326 11.72 -14.86 -22.18
N THR A 327 11.37 -14.03 -23.17
CA THR A 327 12.31 -13.26 -23.98
C THR A 327 12.60 -11.88 -23.40
N ASP A 328 11.74 -11.38 -22.51
CA ASP A 328 11.88 -10.06 -21.88
C ASP A 328 13.23 -9.93 -21.13
N LYS A 329 14.06 -8.98 -21.59
CA LYS A 329 15.39 -8.72 -21.04
C LYS A 329 15.34 -8.16 -19.61
N ASN A 330 14.29 -7.42 -19.26
CA ASN A 330 14.13 -6.83 -17.93
C ASN A 330 13.83 -7.93 -16.90
N VAL A 331 13.01 -8.93 -17.25
CA VAL A 331 12.76 -10.10 -16.38
C VAL A 331 14.08 -10.76 -15.99
N LYS A 332 14.94 -11.05 -16.98
CA LYS A 332 16.26 -11.66 -16.78
C LYS A 332 17.19 -10.79 -15.95
N ALA A 333 17.22 -9.48 -16.22
CA ALA A 333 18.05 -8.53 -15.50
C ALA A 333 17.68 -8.43 -14.01
N VAL A 334 16.38 -8.23 -13.70
CA VAL A 334 15.90 -8.12 -12.33
C VAL A 334 16.04 -9.46 -11.58
N LYS A 335 15.84 -10.60 -12.26
CA LYS A 335 16.10 -11.93 -11.68
C LYS A 335 17.55 -12.12 -11.27
N LYS A 336 18.50 -11.76 -12.12
CA LYS A 336 19.93 -11.79 -11.78
C LYS A 336 20.27 -10.91 -10.57
N MET A 337 19.65 -9.74 -10.44
CA MET A 337 19.81 -8.88 -9.26
C MET A 337 19.23 -9.53 -8.00
N ASN A 338 18.02 -10.08 -8.09
CA ASN A 338 17.36 -10.78 -6.99
C ASN A 338 18.20 -11.97 -6.49
N ASP A 339 18.73 -12.79 -7.41
CA ASP A 339 19.59 -13.93 -7.06
C ASP A 339 20.85 -13.51 -6.30
N ARG A 340 21.46 -12.39 -6.71
CA ARG A 340 22.60 -11.79 -6.01
C ARG A 340 22.22 -11.37 -4.58
N ASP A 341 21.07 -10.72 -4.42
CA ASP A 341 20.60 -10.26 -3.10
C ASP A 341 20.25 -11.43 -2.19
N VAL A 342 19.67 -12.52 -2.73
CA VAL A 342 19.44 -13.78 -2.00
C VAL A 342 20.76 -14.36 -1.48
N ILE A 343 21.81 -14.37 -2.30
CA ILE A 343 23.13 -14.85 -1.88
C ILE A 343 23.68 -13.96 -0.75
N VAL A 344 23.62 -12.64 -0.89
CA VAL A 344 24.06 -11.70 0.16
C VAL A 344 23.29 -11.93 1.46
N GLN A 345 21.97 -12.10 1.40
CA GLN A 345 21.13 -12.36 2.58
C GLN A 345 21.47 -13.69 3.25
N LYS A 346 21.69 -14.75 2.46
CA LYS A 346 22.12 -16.06 2.98
C LYS A 346 23.48 -15.96 3.65
N SER A 347 24.44 -15.25 3.04
CA SER A 347 25.76 -15.04 3.62
C SER A 347 25.70 -14.27 4.94
N ARG A 348 24.84 -13.26 5.07
CA ARG A 348 24.62 -12.56 6.36
C ARG A 348 24.11 -13.49 7.45
N LYS A 349 23.14 -14.36 7.12
CA LYS A 349 22.62 -15.38 8.05
C LYS A 349 23.69 -16.41 8.46
N ILE A 350 24.55 -16.84 7.53
CA ILE A 350 25.62 -17.82 7.82
C ILE A 350 26.72 -17.21 8.69
N LEU A 351 27.09 -15.94 8.45
CA LEU A 351 28.20 -15.25 9.12
C LEU A 351 27.92 -14.85 10.58
N GLY A 352 26.79 -15.23 11.17
CA GLY A 352 26.57 -14.93 12.58
C GLY A 352 25.56 -13.80 12.86
N GLU A 353 24.75 -13.34 11.89
CA GLU A 353 23.36 -12.93 12.22
C GLU A 353 22.51 -14.15 12.63
N VAL A 354 23.15 -15.12 13.29
CA VAL A 354 22.59 -16.29 13.96
C VAL A 354 21.79 -15.70 15.10
N ASP A 355 20.45 -15.76 14.96
CA ASP A 355 19.45 -15.48 15.99
C ASP A 355 20.06 -14.72 17.16
N GLY A 356 20.33 -13.42 16.91
CA GLY A 356 21.13 -12.57 17.79
C GLY A 356 20.79 -12.94 19.22
N GLY A 357 21.84 -13.23 20.01
CA GLY A 357 21.68 -13.59 21.41
C GLY A 357 20.68 -12.66 22.09
N GLU A 358 20.08 -13.11 23.19
CA GLU A 358 18.92 -12.54 23.90
C GLU A 358 18.94 -11.00 24.19
N GLU A 359 19.94 -10.27 23.74
CA GLU A 359 19.96 -8.83 23.58
C GLU A 359 18.68 -8.31 22.90
N ASP A 360 18.03 -7.42 23.65
CA ASP A 360 16.84 -6.71 23.23
C ASP A 360 17.14 -5.87 21.97
N PRO A 361 16.45 -6.09 20.83
CA PRO A 361 16.69 -5.34 19.60
C PRO A 361 16.53 -3.83 19.80
N VAL A 362 15.71 -3.40 20.75
CA VAL A 362 15.55 -1.99 21.10
C VAL A 362 16.87 -1.43 21.64
N LYS A 363 17.55 -2.15 22.54
CA LYS A 363 18.84 -1.72 23.11
C LYS A 363 19.93 -1.63 22.04
N MET A 364 20.00 -2.60 21.13
CA MET A 364 20.95 -2.55 20.01
C MET A 364 20.73 -1.29 19.15
N MET A 365 19.48 -0.95 18.86
CA MET A 365 19.14 0.27 18.14
C MET A 365 19.50 1.53 18.94
N VAL A 366 19.13 1.62 20.21
CA VAL A 366 19.49 2.78 21.05
C VAL A 366 21.02 2.98 21.10
N ASN A 367 21.79 1.90 21.12
CA ASN A 367 23.26 1.94 21.15
C ASN A 367 23.91 2.37 19.82
N SER A 368 23.23 2.28 18.68
CA SER A 368 23.78 2.66 17.37
C SER A 368 23.94 4.20 17.21
N ARG A 369 23.35 4.98 18.13
CA ARG A 369 23.36 6.46 18.14
C ARG A 369 22.70 7.12 16.92
N GLU A 370 21.84 6.40 16.18
CA GLU A 370 21.01 7.04 15.16
C GLU A 370 19.99 8.02 15.78
N CYS A 371 19.61 9.05 15.02
CA CYS A 371 18.59 10.01 15.44
C CYS A 371 17.21 9.34 15.57
N GLY A 372 16.47 9.62 16.64
CA GLY A 372 15.11 9.07 16.84
C GLY A 372 14.14 9.33 15.68
N LYS A 373 14.30 10.43 14.93
CA LYS A 373 13.51 10.69 13.71
C LYS A 373 13.71 9.62 12.63
N VAL A 374 14.93 9.08 12.50
CA VAL A 374 15.24 7.99 11.56
C VAL A 374 14.51 6.72 11.97
N TYR A 375 14.47 6.42 13.27
CA TYR A 375 13.71 5.29 13.80
C TYR A 375 12.22 5.43 13.61
N LEU A 376 11.64 6.61 13.81
CA LEU A 376 10.23 6.84 13.49
C LEU A 376 9.93 6.58 12.01
N GLY A 377 10.76 7.13 11.12
CA GLY A 377 10.63 6.90 9.67
C GLY A 377 10.69 5.42 9.31
N ARG A 378 11.69 4.69 9.83
CA ARG A 378 11.82 3.23 9.62
C ARG A 378 10.67 2.45 10.22
N GLY A 379 10.17 2.85 11.40
CA GLY A 379 9.04 2.21 12.06
C GLY A 379 7.75 2.29 11.23
N VAL A 380 7.44 3.49 10.72
CA VAL A 380 6.27 3.71 9.83
C VAL A 380 6.44 2.93 8.53
N GLU A 381 7.62 2.95 7.93
CA GLU A 381 7.89 2.21 6.68
C GLU A 381 7.75 0.69 6.88
N MET A 382 8.30 0.13 7.95
CA MET A 382 8.15 -1.30 8.26
C MET A 382 6.69 -1.70 8.51
N TYR A 383 5.88 -0.82 9.10
CA TYR A 383 4.45 -1.05 9.26
C TYR A 383 3.74 -1.13 7.91
N LYS A 384 4.02 -0.19 7.00
CA LYS A 384 3.44 -0.17 5.64
C LYS A 384 3.85 -1.40 4.84
N GLN A 385 5.13 -1.78 4.89
CA GLN A 385 5.61 -3.03 4.28
C GLN A 385 4.93 -4.26 4.88
N GLY A 386 4.74 -4.28 6.20
CA GLY A 386 3.98 -5.32 6.90
C GLY A 386 2.57 -5.50 6.33
N ASN A 387 1.85 -4.41 6.07
CA ASN A 387 0.51 -4.44 5.47
C ASN A 387 0.50 -5.02 4.06
N VAL A 388 1.45 -4.61 3.20
CA VAL A 388 1.57 -5.18 1.85
C VAL A 388 1.79 -6.69 1.93
N VAL A 389 2.75 -7.14 2.75
CA VAL A 389 3.09 -8.57 2.89
C VAL A 389 1.97 -9.39 3.52
N PHE A 390 1.21 -8.79 4.44
CA PHE A 390 0.05 -9.42 5.05
C PHE A 390 -1.04 -9.70 4.01
N ARG A 391 -1.30 -8.76 3.10
CA ARG A 391 -2.27 -8.94 2.00
C ARG A 391 -1.86 -10.03 1.01
N GLU A 392 -0.55 -10.24 0.84
CA GLU A 392 0.01 -11.35 0.06
C GLU A 392 0.01 -12.69 0.81
N GLN A 393 -0.55 -12.74 2.04
CA GLN A 393 -0.67 -13.93 2.88
C GLN A 393 0.67 -14.52 3.36
N PHE A 394 1.77 -13.76 3.27
CA PHE A 394 3.07 -14.14 3.82
C PHE A 394 3.17 -13.77 5.30
N PHE A 395 2.28 -14.34 6.12
CA PHE A 395 2.09 -13.97 7.53
C PHE A 395 3.37 -14.05 8.38
N GLY A 396 4.28 -14.96 8.05
CA GLY A 396 5.55 -15.06 8.78
C GLY A 396 6.43 -13.83 8.60
N THR A 397 6.55 -13.37 7.36
CA THR A 397 7.35 -12.19 7.02
C THR A 397 6.63 -10.91 7.43
N ALA A 398 5.31 -10.83 7.25
CA ALA A 398 4.49 -9.72 7.73
C ALA A 398 4.63 -9.54 9.26
N GLY A 399 4.51 -10.62 10.03
CA GLY A 399 4.69 -10.61 11.48
C GLY A 399 6.09 -10.12 11.90
N SER A 400 7.13 -10.46 11.14
CA SER A 400 8.48 -9.93 11.35
C SER A 400 8.57 -8.42 11.11
N LYS A 401 7.99 -7.93 10.00
CA LYS A 401 7.97 -6.49 9.66
C LYS A 401 7.21 -5.67 10.71
N TYR A 402 6.05 -6.15 11.17
CA TYR A 402 5.32 -5.51 12.25
C TYR A 402 6.08 -5.50 13.58
N SER A 403 6.77 -6.60 13.91
CA SER A 403 7.62 -6.65 15.10
C SER A 403 8.75 -5.62 15.02
N GLN A 404 9.40 -5.48 13.87
CA GLN A 404 10.43 -4.47 13.63
C GLN A 404 9.86 -3.05 13.72
N ALA A 405 8.68 -2.81 13.15
CA ALA A 405 7.98 -1.52 13.23
C ALA A 405 7.78 -1.08 14.69
N SER A 406 7.25 -1.99 15.53
CA SER A 406 7.10 -1.72 16.97
C SER A 406 8.43 -1.44 17.66
N ASN A 407 9.48 -2.22 17.35
CA ASN A 407 10.78 -2.06 17.99
C ASN A 407 11.43 -0.71 17.60
N PHE A 408 11.35 -0.30 16.34
CA PHE A 408 11.84 1.00 15.88
C PHE A 408 11.13 2.16 16.57
N ILE A 409 9.79 2.10 16.69
CA ILE A 409 9.04 3.15 17.38
C ILE A 409 9.39 3.22 18.86
N THR A 410 9.57 2.07 19.53
CA THR A 410 10.04 2.05 20.92
C THR A 410 11.45 2.60 21.08
N ALA A 411 12.38 2.23 20.20
CA ALA A 411 13.73 2.80 20.21
C ALA A 411 13.72 4.32 19.98
N ALA A 412 12.83 4.81 19.11
CA ALA A 412 12.65 6.25 18.91
C ALA A 412 12.18 6.96 20.19
N GLU A 413 11.19 6.41 20.90
CA GLU A 413 10.72 6.95 22.19
C GLU A 413 11.86 7.02 23.22
N GLU A 414 12.66 5.96 23.33
CA GLU A 414 13.81 5.89 24.24
C GLU A 414 14.92 6.89 23.90
N VAL A 415 15.25 7.03 22.61
CA VAL A 415 16.28 7.98 22.14
C VAL A 415 15.82 9.43 22.31
N LEU A 416 14.56 9.73 21.98
CA LEU A 416 14.02 11.08 22.06
C LEU A 416 13.70 11.49 23.50
N ARG A 417 13.46 10.53 24.41
CA ARG A 417 13.05 10.73 25.81
C ARG A 417 11.80 11.61 25.95
N VAL A 418 10.89 11.50 24.98
CA VAL A 418 9.60 12.20 24.96
C VAL A 418 8.48 11.20 24.73
N GLU A 419 7.31 11.49 25.29
CA GLU A 419 6.10 10.76 24.90
C GLU A 419 5.81 10.99 23.42
N LEU A 420 5.62 9.89 22.68
CA LEU A 420 5.35 9.98 21.26
C LEU A 420 3.91 10.48 21.01
N PRO A 421 3.67 11.19 19.89
CA PRO A 421 2.32 11.56 19.47
C PRO A 421 1.38 10.35 19.41
N GLU A 422 0.11 10.54 19.77
CA GLU A 422 -0.88 9.46 19.82
C GLU A 422 -0.98 8.68 18.50
N CYS A 423 -0.90 9.35 17.33
CA CYS A 423 -0.91 8.68 16.02
C CYS A 423 0.25 7.70 15.83
N VAL A 424 1.46 8.06 16.28
CA VAL A 424 2.64 7.19 16.23
C VAL A 424 2.48 6.03 17.21
N ASN A 425 1.95 6.30 18.41
CA ASN A 425 1.68 5.25 19.38
C ASN A 425 0.58 4.28 18.90
N GLN A 426 -0.43 4.76 18.16
CA GLN A 426 -1.43 3.92 17.50
C GLN A 426 -0.78 2.97 16.49
N ILE A 427 0.17 3.44 15.67
CA ILE A 427 0.93 2.58 14.75
C ILE A 427 1.70 1.50 15.51
N ARG A 428 2.34 1.83 16.63
CA ARG A 428 3.04 0.86 17.49
C ARG A 428 2.09 -0.19 18.06
N VAL A 429 0.95 0.21 18.60
CA VAL A 429 -0.09 -0.70 19.11
C VAL A 429 -0.65 -1.59 17.99
N ALA A 430 -0.95 -1.00 16.83
CA ALA A 430 -1.41 -1.73 15.65
C ALA A 430 -0.37 -2.75 15.18
N SER A 431 0.91 -2.38 15.13
CA SER A 431 2.02 -3.27 14.80
C SER A 431 2.09 -4.48 15.74
N CYS A 432 2.00 -4.26 17.05
CA CYS A 432 1.95 -5.36 18.03
C CYS A 432 0.73 -6.28 17.79
N LEU A 433 -0.44 -5.70 17.53
CA LEU A 433 -1.66 -6.45 17.26
C LEU A 433 -1.59 -7.27 15.97
N GLN A 434 -1.03 -6.70 14.91
CA GLN A 434 -0.90 -7.40 13.62
C GLN A 434 0.19 -8.48 13.66
N SER A 435 1.27 -8.25 14.39
CA SER A 435 2.24 -9.32 14.71
C SER A 435 1.55 -10.49 15.42
N ALA A 436 0.73 -10.22 16.44
CA ALA A 436 -0.03 -11.27 17.13
C ALA A 436 -1.02 -11.99 16.22
N ALA A 437 -1.71 -11.27 15.33
CA ALA A 437 -2.61 -11.86 14.36
C ALA A 437 -1.87 -12.81 13.40
N CYS A 438 -0.70 -12.41 12.90
CA CYS A 438 0.14 -13.26 12.05
C CYS A 438 0.55 -14.57 12.76
N ASP A 439 0.95 -14.48 14.02
CA ASP A 439 1.34 -15.66 14.81
C ASP A 439 0.17 -16.60 15.11
N LEU A 440 -1.03 -16.05 15.36
CA LEU A 440 -2.28 -16.81 15.55
C LEU A 440 -2.72 -17.50 14.24
N LEU A 441 -2.71 -16.79 13.11
CA LEU A 441 -3.08 -17.34 11.80
C LEU A 441 -2.20 -18.52 11.39
N ARG A 442 -0.91 -18.46 11.72
CA ARG A 442 0.04 -19.56 11.46
C ARG A 442 -0.14 -20.76 12.38
N LYS A 443 -0.89 -20.65 13.48
CA LYS A 443 -1.10 -21.69 14.52
C LYS A 443 0.19 -22.34 15.03
N ARG A 444 1.30 -21.60 15.05
CA ARG A 444 2.63 -22.13 15.43
C ARG A 444 3.26 -21.40 16.62
N ASN A 445 2.97 -20.10 16.80
CA ASN A 445 3.73 -19.24 17.71
C ASN A 445 2.87 -18.56 18.79
N PHE A 446 2.04 -19.33 19.51
CA PHE A 446 1.12 -18.76 20.50
C PHE A 446 1.82 -17.98 21.62
N SER A 447 3.04 -18.37 22.01
CA SER A 447 3.85 -17.65 23.00
C SER A 447 4.24 -16.24 22.51
N ARG A 448 4.61 -16.11 21.22
CA ARG A 448 4.92 -14.82 20.61
C ARG A 448 3.67 -13.96 20.49
N ALA A 449 2.54 -14.53 20.06
CA ALA A 449 1.26 -13.84 20.04
C ALA A 449 0.86 -13.28 21.42
N GLU A 450 1.02 -14.08 22.49
CA GLU A 450 0.75 -13.63 23.87
C GLU A 450 1.64 -12.44 24.26
N LYS A 451 2.94 -12.49 23.93
CA LYS A 451 3.90 -11.39 24.18
C LYS A 451 3.50 -10.13 23.42
N SER A 452 3.25 -10.23 22.12
CA SER A 452 2.86 -9.09 21.28
C SER A 452 1.55 -8.44 21.74
N CYS A 453 0.52 -9.22 22.12
CA CYS A 453 -0.69 -8.65 22.71
C CYS A 453 -0.45 -7.99 24.07
N THR A 454 0.48 -8.51 24.87
CA THR A 454 0.86 -7.90 26.15
C THR A 454 1.55 -6.55 25.94
N SER A 455 2.46 -6.46 24.96
CA SER A 455 3.06 -5.19 24.54
C SER A 455 2.02 -4.20 24.04
N ALA A 456 1.07 -4.64 23.20
CA ALA A 456 -0.03 -3.77 22.74
C ALA A 456 -0.86 -3.19 23.89
N ILE A 457 -1.13 -3.97 24.94
CA ILE A 457 -1.84 -3.49 26.14
C ILE A 457 -0.98 -2.51 26.93
N LYS A 458 0.33 -2.76 27.05
CA LYS A 458 1.27 -1.84 27.72
C LYS A 458 1.34 -0.49 27.01
N PHE A 459 1.44 -0.48 25.69
CA PHE A 459 1.56 0.74 24.88
C PHE A 459 0.23 1.49 24.73
N GLY A 460 -0.92 0.82 24.82
CA GLY A 460 -2.25 1.44 24.71
C GLY A 460 -2.65 2.36 25.88
N GLY A 461 -1.77 2.54 26.86
CA GLY A 461 -1.99 3.42 28.01
C GLY A 461 -3.15 2.96 28.90
N SER A 462 -3.92 3.92 29.42
CA SER A 462 -5.05 3.65 30.33
C SER A 462 -6.27 3.05 29.66
N LYS A 463 -6.35 3.07 28.33
CA LYS A 463 -7.51 2.56 27.57
C LYS A 463 -7.41 1.05 27.39
N ILE A 464 -8.42 0.33 27.87
CA ILE A 464 -8.50 -1.13 27.68
C ILE A 464 -8.66 -1.46 26.19
N ASN A 465 -7.64 -2.08 25.60
CA ASN A 465 -7.67 -2.60 24.24
C ASN A 465 -8.34 -3.98 24.20
N VAL A 466 -9.64 -4.00 23.88
CA VAL A 466 -10.47 -5.23 23.83
C VAL A 466 -9.90 -6.22 22.80
N THR A 467 -9.46 -5.75 21.64
CA THR A 467 -8.88 -6.60 20.59
C THR A 467 -7.61 -7.32 21.08
N ALA A 468 -6.73 -6.62 21.79
CA ALA A 468 -5.53 -7.22 22.36
C ALA A 468 -5.85 -8.30 23.39
N LEU A 469 -6.83 -8.05 24.27
CA LEU A 469 -7.25 -9.01 25.28
C LEU A 469 -7.90 -10.26 24.66
N LEU A 470 -8.73 -10.11 23.62
CA LEU A 470 -9.34 -11.24 22.91
C LEU A 470 -8.28 -12.12 22.24
N ARG A 471 -7.34 -11.51 21.50
CA ARG A 471 -6.24 -12.23 20.83
C ARG A 471 -5.30 -12.89 21.85
N ARG A 472 -5.02 -12.22 22.98
CA ARG A 472 -4.20 -12.79 24.06
C ARG A 472 -4.88 -13.97 24.75
N ALA A 473 -6.20 -13.90 24.96
CA ALA A 473 -6.97 -15.00 25.50
C ALA A 473 -6.90 -16.22 24.57
N GLU A 474 -7.10 -16.02 23.27
CA GLU A 474 -6.96 -17.07 22.26
C GLU A 474 -5.56 -17.70 22.25
N ALA A 475 -4.50 -16.88 22.28
CA ALA A 475 -3.13 -17.38 22.40
C ALA A 475 -2.93 -18.20 23.69
N ARG A 476 -3.44 -17.73 24.82
CA ARG A 476 -3.36 -18.40 26.12
C ARG A 476 -4.12 -19.72 26.17
N MET A 477 -5.29 -19.80 25.52
CA MET A 477 -6.04 -21.04 25.38
C MET A 477 -5.21 -22.11 24.66
N ASN A 478 -4.59 -21.73 23.53
CA ASN A 478 -3.75 -22.64 22.76
C ASN A 478 -2.45 -23.03 23.49
N LEU A 479 -2.03 -22.26 24.51
CA LEU A 479 -0.92 -22.58 25.41
C LEU A 479 -1.36 -23.39 26.65
N GLY A 480 -2.63 -23.78 26.77
CA GLY A 480 -3.17 -24.45 27.95
C GLY A 480 -3.30 -23.55 29.20
N LYS A 481 -3.12 -22.23 29.05
CA LYS A 481 -3.19 -21.24 30.14
C LYS A 481 -4.64 -20.76 30.36
N PHE A 482 -5.57 -21.70 30.56
CA PHE A 482 -7.02 -21.44 30.57
C PHE A 482 -7.45 -20.38 31.59
N ASP A 483 -6.91 -20.39 32.81
CA ASP A 483 -7.26 -19.41 33.85
C ASP A 483 -6.88 -17.97 33.44
N LYS A 484 -5.73 -17.82 32.78
CA LYS A 484 -5.27 -16.52 32.27
C LYS A 484 -6.14 -16.07 31.11
N ALA A 485 -6.58 -16.99 30.25
CA ALA A 485 -7.50 -16.68 29.15
C ALA A 485 -8.87 -16.22 29.67
N ILE A 486 -9.45 -16.92 30.64
CA ILE A 486 -10.73 -16.55 31.29
C ILE A 486 -10.61 -15.17 31.95
N LYS A 487 -9.48 -14.87 32.61
CA LYS A 487 -9.23 -13.55 33.20
C LYS A 487 -9.23 -12.43 32.16
N ASP A 488 -8.60 -12.65 31.00
CA ASP A 488 -8.61 -11.69 29.89
C ASP A 488 -10.03 -11.50 29.33
N LEU A 489 -10.78 -12.59 29.11
CA LEU A 489 -12.16 -12.54 28.61
C LEU A 489 -13.13 -11.83 29.58
N LYS A 490 -13.02 -12.08 30.89
CA LYS A 490 -13.80 -11.35 31.91
C LYS A 490 -13.43 -9.87 31.95
N THR A 491 -12.19 -9.52 31.65
CA THR A 491 -11.78 -8.11 31.50
C THR A 491 -12.42 -7.48 30.26
N CYS A 492 -12.45 -8.21 29.13
CA CYS A 492 -13.19 -7.78 27.93
C CYS A 492 -14.67 -7.55 28.24
N GLU A 493 -15.33 -8.51 28.89
CA GLU A 493 -16.75 -8.46 29.25
C GLU A 493 -17.07 -7.18 30.04
N LYS A 494 -16.31 -6.92 31.11
CA LYS A 494 -16.45 -5.71 31.93
C LYS A 494 -16.25 -4.42 31.13
N SER A 495 -15.29 -4.40 30.20
CA SER A 495 -15.02 -3.25 29.33
C SER A 495 -16.17 -2.98 28.36
N ILE A 496 -16.72 -4.03 27.74
CA ILE A 496 -17.87 -3.95 26.83
C ILE A 496 -19.13 -3.50 27.59
N MET A 497 -19.40 -4.05 28.78
CA MET A 497 -20.54 -3.63 29.61
C MET A 497 -20.49 -2.15 29.99
N LYS A 498 -19.30 -1.61 30.30
CA LYS A 498 -19.12 -0.16 30.56
C LYS A 498 -19.43 0.69 29.32
N LYS A 499 -19.12 0.19 28.12
CA LYS A 499 -19.40 0.87 26.84
C LYS A 499 -20.83 0.70 26.33
N LYS A 500 -21.54 -0.37 26.72
CA LYS A 500 -22.91 -0.67 26.29
C LYS A 500 -23.89 0.47 26.51
N LYS A 501 -23.66 1.33 27.50
CA LYS A 501 -24.42 2.58 27.71
C LYS A 501 -24.38 3.56 26.51
N LYS A 502 -23.55 3.31 25.49
CA LYS A 502 -23.30 4.24 24.38
C LYS A 502 -23.53 3.68 22.97
N THR A 503 -23.69 2.36 22.76
CA THR A 503 -23.71 1.79 21.39
C THR A 503 -24.60 0.54 21.22
N VAL A 504 -25.31 0.47 20.09
CA VAL A 504 -26.25 -0.62 19.72
C VAL A 504 -25.53 -1.96 19.45
N ASN A 505 -24.27 -1.95 19.06
CA ASN A 505 -23.53 -3.17 18.67
C ASN A 505 -22.89 -3.93 19.85
N SER A 506 -23.15 -3.49 21.09
CA SER A 506 -22.49 -4.03 22.29
C SER A 506 -23.04 -5.39 22.73
N ASP A 507 -24.29 -5.72 22.39
CA ASP A 507 -24.93 -6.98 22.80
C ASP A 507 -24.39 -8.20 22.05
N ALA A 508 -24.18 -8.07 20.73
CA ALA A 508 -23.57 -9.14 19.93
C ALA A 508 -22.13 -9.42 20.39
N ALA A 509 -21.35 -8.36 20.64
CA ALA A 509 -19.99 -8.50 21.16
C ALA A 509 -19.96 -9.13 22.57
N LEU A 510 -20.91 -8.76 23.43
CA LEU A 510 -21.02 -9.34 24.77
C LEU A 510 -21.39 -10.83 24.72
N ALA A 511 -22.32 -11.20 23.84
CA ALA A 511 -22.69 -12.60 23.63
C ALA A 511 -21.51 -13.43 23.11
N ASP A 512 -20.73 -12.93 22.15
CA ASP A 512 -19.52 -13.60 21.65
C ASP A 512 -18.49 -13.83 22.77
N VAL A 513 -18.24 -12.83 23.62
CA VAL A 513 -17.31 -12.97 24.75
C VAL A 513 -17.80 -14.02 25.75
N LYS A 514 -19.10 -14.06 26.04
CA LYS A 514 -19.69 -15.07 26.94
C LYS A 514 -19.60 -16.48 26.36
N ASP A 515 -19.88 -16.66 25.07
CA ASP A 515 -19.68 -17.95 24.38
C ASP A 515 -18.23 -18.41 24.48
N ARG A 516 -17.27 -17.51 24.24
CA ARG A 516 -15.84 -17.83 24.39
C ARG A 516 -15.48 -18.25 25.81
N ILE A 517 -16.01 -17.59 26.84
CA ILE A 517 -15.78 -17.98 28.25
C ILE A 517 -16.29 -19.40 28.48
N GLN A 518 -17.54 -19.70 28.10
CA GLN A 518 -18.14 -21.02 28.25
C GLN A 518 -17.34 -22.10 27.50
N ARG A 519 -16.87 -21.79 26.29
CA ARG A 519 -16.02 -22.71 25.50
C ARG A 519 -14.68 -22.99 26.18
N VAL A 520 -14.05 -21.99 26.78
CA VAL A 520 -12.80 -22.18 27.53
C VAL A 520 -13.02 -23.04 28.77
N ASP A 521 -14.08 -22.76 29.52
CA ASP A 521 -14.43 -23.55 30.72
C ASP A 521 -14.73 -25.01 30.35
N TYR A 522 -15.44 -25.25 29.24
CA TYR A 522 -15.71 -26.58 28.72
C TYR A 522 -14.42 -27.31 28.30
N ILE A 523 -13.53 -26.67 27.52
CA ILE A 523 -12.25 -27.29 27.13
C ILE A 523 -11.40 -27.61 28.36
N LYS A 524 -11.37 -26.68 29.34
CA LYS A 524 -10.65 -26.89 30.60
C LYS A 524 -11.19 -28.10 31.35
N SER A 525 -12.51 -28.26 31.47
CA SER A 525 -13.11 -29.38 32.21
C SER A 525 -12.86 -30.73 31.54
N GLN A 526 -12.89 -30.79 30.19
CA GLN A 526 -12.56 -31.99 29.44
C GLN A 526 -11.10 -32.44 29.66
N LEU A 527 -10.16 -31.48 29.70
CA LEU A 527 -8.75 -31.78 29.90
C LEU A 527 -8.41 -32.15 31.35
N THR A 528 -9.12 -31.61 32.34
CA THR A 528 -8.89 -31.94 33.76
C THR A 528 -9.65 -33.16 34.24
N GLY A 529 -10.82 -33.46 33.66
CA GLY A 529 -11.68 -34.58 34.07
C GLY A 529 -11.11 -35.96 33.74
N ASN A 530 -10.27 -36.06 32.71
CA ASN A 530 -9.62 -37.31 32.30
C ASN A 530 -8.40 -37.71 33.16
N VAL A 531 -8.07 -36.95 34.21
CA VAL A 531 -6.91 -37.23 35.08
C VAL A 531 -7.31 -38.03 36.34
N SER A 532 -8.61 -38.23 36.57
CA SER A 532 -9.14 -38.83 37.81
C SER A 532 -9.69 -40.27 37.65
N SER A 533 -9.45 -40.91 36.50
CA SER A 533 -9.83 -42.29 36.19
C SER A 533 -8.61 -43.05 35.69
#